data_AF-A0AB39RV28-F1
#
_entry.id   AF-A0AB39RV28-F1
#
_cell.length_a   1.000
_cell.length_b   1.000
_cell.length_c   1.000
_cell.angle_alpha   90.00
_cell.angle_beta   90.00
_cell.angle_gamma   90.00
#
_symmetry.space_group_name_H-M   'P 1'
#
loop_
_entity.id
_entity.type
_entity.pdbx_description
1 polymer ?
#
loop_
_entity_poly.entity_id
_entity_poly.type
_entity_poly.pdbx_seq_one_letter_code
_entity_poly.pdbx_strand_id
1 'polypeptide(L)'
;MVSPIRWRQGKDGLPTADRGDLASPDCLGVRVAQAGWEVQLVVELEATGWAHFHFLSENGGVHERWRARSLDTWSTLLDEAVSRASRIRLTHAQLLARTCTTGWLDWIHGELWLLPTCLVRVRSGLMDSVANSLGSSLTAPNPGHLIGYDPAAVLAAHRTNKVIPFDAVARAHLHGGLTTSGLTVSMVDGTRHKLLWLSSEPARRLLTDRLLPVLGARLIQ
;
A
#
# COMPACT_ATOMS: atom_id res chain seq x y z
N MET A 1 -12.74 17.28 12.51
CA MET A 1 -12.52 17.98 13.80
C MET A 1 -11.05 17.83 14.12
N VAL A 2 -10.31 18.92 14.30
CA VAL A 2 -8.91 18.89 14.73
C VAL A 2 -8.91 19.09 16.24
N SER A 3 -8.53 18.05 16.98
CA SER A 3 -8.42 18.14 18.43
C SER A 3 -6.95 18.08 18.81
N PRO A 4 -6.41 19.07 19.53
CA PRO A 4 -5.08 18.92 20.11
C PRO A 4 -5.14 17.79 21.12
N ILE A 5 -4.15 16.91 21.05
CA ILE A 5 -4.09 15.73 21.89
C ILE A 5 -2.82 15.79 22.71
N ARG A 6 -2.97 15.81 24.04
CA ARG A 6 -1.89 15.48 24.98
C ARG A 6 -2.11 14.05 25.44
N TRP A 7 -1.17 13.15 25.13
CA TRP A 7 -1.19 11.78 25.64
C TRP A 7 -0.07 11.51 26.62
N ARG A 8 -0.30 10.41 27.34
CA ARG A 8 0.53 9.71 28.30
C ARG A 8 0.12 8.20 27.98
N GLN A 9 1.06 7.23 27.78
CA GLN A 9 1.13 5.72 27.62
C GLN A 9 0.95 4.63 28.79
N GLY A 10 0.43 3.44 28.45
CA GLY A 10 0.37 2.27 29.35
C GLY A 10 1.27 1.13 28.84
N LYS A 11 1.69 0.21 29.72
CA LYS A 11 2.88 -0.65 29.55
C LYS A 11 2.76 -1.89 28.63
N ASP A 12 1.60 -2.22 28.03
CA ASP A 12 1.44 -3.50 27.31
C ASP A 12 0.82 -3.34 25.91
N GLY A 13 1.68 -3.25 24.89
CA GLY A 13 1.64 -4.02 23.64
C GLY A 13 0.41 -4.13 22.72
N LEU A 14 -0.74 -3.47 22.97
CA LEU A 14 -1.87 -3.39 22.03
C LEU A 14 -2.56 -2.02 22.10
N PRO A 15 -3.10 -1.49 20.98
CA PRO A 15 -3.73 -0.17 20.97
C PRO A 15 -5.17 -0.28 21.47
N THR A 16 -5.33 -0.33 22.79
CA THR A 16 -6.62 -0.06 23.44
C THR A 16 -6.84 1.45 23.46
N ALA A 17 -8.01 1.88 22.97
CA ALA A 17 -8.52 3.22 23.19
C ALA A 17 -8.93 3.39 24.66
N ASP A 18 -7.96 3.58 25.56
CA ASP A 18 -8.22 4.23 26.85
C ASP A 18 -6.93 4.80 27.48
N ARG A 19 -7.13 5.85 28.26
CA ARG A 19 -6.21 6.68 29.06
C ARG A 19 -4.92 6.00 29.61
N GLY A 20 -3.77 6.64 29.32
CA GLY A 20 -2.73 7.00 30.33
C GLY A 20 -1.33 6.35 30.27
N ASP A 21 -0.30 7.23 30.45
CA ASP A 21 1.21 7.35 30.76
C ASP A 21 2.59 7.24 29.93
N LEU A 22 3.09 8.31 29.25
CA LEU A 22 4.33 8.50 28.40
C LEU A 22 4.10 9.14 26.99
N ALA A 23 3.98 10.47 26.94
CA ALA A 23 4.54 11.22 25.80
C ALA A 23 5.95 11.66 26.20
N SER A 24 6.91 11.52 25.29
CA SER A 24 8.19 12.22 25.43
C SER A 24 7.91 13.72 25.45
N PRO A 25 8.47 14.51 26.39
CA PRO A 25 8.22 15.95 26.48
C PRO A 25 8.64 16.73 25.22
N ASP A 26 9.39 16.09 24.33
CA ASP A 26 9.95 16.67 23.10
C ASP A 26 9.15 16.32 21.84
N CYS A 27 7.87 15.95 21.97
CA CYS A 27 7.03 15.55 20.85
C CYS A 27 5.70 16.32 20.79
N LEU A 28 5.35 16.84 19.62
CA LEU A 28 4.05 17.41 19.32
C LEU A 28 3.16 16.38 18.61
N GLY A 29 2.03 16.02 19.23
CA GLY A 29 1.04 15.10 18.67
C GLY A 29 -0.21 15.80 18.16
N VAL A 30 -0.66 15.48 16.95
CA VAL A 30 -1.92 15.95 16.36
C VAL A 30 -2.76 14.76 15.92
N ARG A 31 -4.04 14.75 16.24
CA ARG A 31 -5.01 13.80 15.70
C ARG A 31 -6.00 14.51 14.79
N VAL A 32 -6.17 13.96 13.60
CA VAL A 32 -7.13 14.45 12.61
C VAL A 32 -8.09 13.31 12.27
N ALA A 33 -9.38 13.59 12.46
CA ALA A 33 -10.46 12.70 12.06
C ALA A 33 -11.58 13.52 11.41
N GLN A 34 -12.22 12.92 10.41
CA GLN A 34 -13.37 13.51 9.74
C GLN A 34 -14.40 12.43 9.43
N ALA A 35 -15.69 12.79 9.51
CA ALA A 35 -16.77 11.89 9.13
C ALA A 35 -16.61 11.46 7.67
N GLY A 36 -16.77 10.15 7.42
CA GLY A 36 -16.62 9.54 6.10
C GLY A 36 -15.20 9.10 5.75
N TRP A 37 -14.19 9.40 6.58
CA TRP A 37 -12.87 8.79 6.41
C TRP A 37 -12.85 7.36 6.97
N GLU A 38 -12.20 6.45 6.25
CA GLU A 38 -11.98 5.07 6.71
C GLU A 38 -10.87 4.98 7.77
N VAL A 39 -10.02 6.01 7.83
CA VAL A 39 -8.90 6.09 8.77
C VAL A 39 -8.93 7.38 9.59
N GLN A 40 -8.33 7.29 10.76
CA GLN A 40 -7.90 8.42 11.56
C GLN A 40 -6.40 8.65 11.34
N LEU A 41 -6.00 9.91 11.17
CA LEU A 41 -4.59 10.29 11.12
C LEU A 41 -4.11 10.73 12.50
N VAL A 42 -3.00 10.17 12.96
CA VAL A 42 -2.22 10.67 14.10
C VAL A 42 -0.84 11.04 13.59
N VAL A 43 -0.38 12.24 13.91
CA VAL A 43 0.95 12.72 13.53
C VAL A 43 1.72 13.11 14.78
N GLU A 44 2.95 12.66 14.89
CA GLU A 44 3.85 12.95 15.99
C GLU A 44 5.12 13.58 15.42
N LEU A 45 5.46 14.80 15.84
CA LEU A 45 6.68 15.51 15.44
C LEU A 45 7.63 15.60 16.63
N GLU A 46 8.78 14.97 16.52
CA GLU A 46 9.87 15.09 17.48
C GLU A 46 10.61 16.43 17.31
N ALA A 47 11.18 16.96 18.39
CA ALA A 47 12.05 18.13 18.39
C ALA A 47 13.28 17.96 17.48
N THR A 48 13.69 16.71 17.24
CA THR A 48 14.74 16.40 16.27
C THR A 48 14.34 16.82 14.86
N GLY A 49 13.05 16.89 14.52
CA GLY A 49 12.47 17.08 13.18
C GLY A 49 11.98 15.79 12.51
N TRP A 50 11.98 14.66 13.22
CA TRP A 50 11.37 13.42 12.73
C TRP A 50 9.87 13.47 12.96
N ALA A 51 9.12 13.15 11.91
CA ALA A 51 7.68 13.10 11.94
C ALA A 51 7.21 11.67 11.70
N HIS A 52 6.31 11.19 12.54
CA HIS A 52 5.69 9.88 12.48
C HIS A 52 4.21 10.06 12.15
N PHE A 53 3.76 9.44 11.07
CA PHE A 53 2.39 9.51 10.60
C PHE A 53 1.78 8.13 10.77
N HIS A 54 0.66 8.06 11.47
CA HIS A 54 -0.07 6.84 11.73
C HIS A 54 -1.47 6.96 11.13
N PHE A 55 -1.75 6.14 10.14
CA PHE A 55 -3.08 5.97 9.59
C PHE A 55 -3.71 4.77 10.28
N LEU A 56 -4.73 5.02 11.10
CA LEU A 56 -5.33 4.02 11.98
C LEU A 56 -6.78 3.75 11.58
N SER A 57 -7.18 2.48 11.56
CA SER A 57 -8.58 2.05 11.47
C SER A 57 -8.88 1.03 12.57
N GLU A 58 -10.13 0.57 12.67
CA GLU A 58 -10.51 -0.50 13.60
C GLU A 58 -9.74 -1.80 13.36
N ASN A 59 -9.25 -2.01 12.13
CA ASN A 59 -8.61 -3.25 11.70
C ASN A 59 -7.07 -3.20 11.78
N GLY A 60 -6.50 -2.11 12.31
CA GLY A 60 -5.06 -1.95 12.48
C GLY A 60 -4.56 -0.58 12.06
N GLY A 61 -3.26 -0.45 11.84
CA GLY A 61 -2.64 0.82 11.50
C GLY A 61 -1.41 0.67 10.61
N VAL A 62 -1.15 1.71 9.84
CA VAL A 62 0.05 1.85 9.02
C VAL A 62 0.85 3.04 9.52
N HIS A 63 2.15 2.83 9.66
CA HIS A 63 3.10 3.82 10.14
C HIS A 63 4.00 4.29 9.01
N GLU A 64 4.22 5.59 8.94
CA GLU A 64 5.17 6.21 8.04
C GLU A 64 6.08 7.15 8.83
N ARG A 65 7.35 7.24 8.41
CA ARG A 65 8.34 8.11 9.04
C ARG A 65 8.94 9.05 8.03
N TRP A 66 8.88 10.34 8.33
CA TRP A 66 9.35 11.42 7.46
C TRP A 66 10.28 12.36 8.21
N ARG A 67 11.16 13.04 7.47
CA ARG A 67 12.08 14.03 8.02
C ARG A 67 11.63 15.43 7.62
N ALA A 68 11.10 16.19 8.57
CA ALA A 68 10.83 17.61 8.38
C ALA A 68 12.09 18.43 8.65
N ARG A 69 12.69 18.99 7.60
CA ARG A 69 13.91 19.81 7.70
C ARG A 69 13.62 21.29 7.94
N SER A 70 12.37 21.71 7.75
CA SER A 70 11.87 23.07 7.97
C SER A 70 10.39 23.04 8.32
N LEU A 71 9.87 24.17 8.81
CA LEU A 71 8.44 24.35 9.06
C LEU A 71 7.61 24.26 7.76
N ASP A 72 8.12 24.75 6.64
CA ASP A 72 7.43 24.64 5.34
C ASP A 72 7.33 23.18 4.88
N THR A 73 8.41 22.41 5.02
CA THR A 73 8.39 20.97 4.72
C THR A 73 7.41 20.26 5.64
N TRP A 74 7.38 20.62 6.93
CA TRP A 74 6.41 20.08 7.88
C TRP A 74 4.97 20.39 7.47
N SER A 75 4.65 21.65 7.16
CA SER A 75 3.30 22.05 6.74
C SER A 75 2.85 21.29 5.49
N THR A 76 3.75 21.18 4.50
CA THR A 76 3.48 20.45 3.26
C THR A 76 3.20 18.97 3.53
N LEU A 77 4.03 18.32 4.36
CA LEU A 77 3.84 16.92 4.74
C LEU A 77 2.52 16.71 5.48
N LEU A 78 2.15 17.63 6.38
CA LEU A 78 0.90 17.55 7.13
C LEU A 78 -0.32 17.71 6.21
N ASP A 79 -0.31 18.71 5.32
CA ASP A 79 -1.38 18.94 4.36
C ASP A 79 -1.55 17.75 3.40
N GLU A 80 -0.44 17.19 2.92
CA GLU A 80 -0.45 15.99 2.10
C GLU A 80 -1.01 14.79 2.87
N ALA A 81 -0.58 14.57 4.11
CA ALA A 81 -1.07 13.46 4.92
C ALA A 81 -2.56 13.59 5.26
N VAL A 82 -3.04 14.79 5.56
CA VAL A 82 -4.47 15.09 5.80
C VAL A 82 -5.28 14.84 4.52
N SER A 83 -4.79 15.30 3.37
CA SER A 83 -5.41 15.03 2.07
C SER A 83 -5.46 13.52 1.78
N ARG A 84 -4.34 12.81 2.00
CA ARG A 84 -4.24 11.35 1.84
C ARG A 84 -5.16 10.59 2.79
N ALA A 85 -5.32 11.02 4.04
CA ALA A 85 -6.18 10.37 5.02
C ALA A 85 -7.64 10.26 4.55
N SER A 86 -8.10 11.19 3.70
CA SER A 86 -9.43 11.13 3.10
C SER A 86 -9.62 10.06 2.02
N ARG A 87 -8.53 9.50 1.48
CA ARG A 87 -8.54 8.58 0.33
C ARG A 87 -7.89 7.23 0.62
N ILE A 88 -6.98 7.20 1.58
CA ILE A 88 -6.23 5.99 1.93
C ILE A 88 -7.15 4.96 2.56
N ARG A 89 -6.94 3.70 2.17
CA ARG A 89 -7.63 2.54 2.72
C ARG A 89 -6.61 1.62 3.35
N LEU A 90 -6.92 1.07 4.52
CA LEU A 90 -6.05 0.05 5.12
C LEU A 90 -6.49 -1.32 4.61
N THR A 91 -5.64 -1.95 3.80
CA THR A 91 -5.96 -3.23 3.16
C THR A 91 -4.82 -4.21 3.32
N HIS A 92 -5.17 -5.49 3.47
CA HIS A 92 -4.18 -6.55 3.41
C HIS A 92 -3.69 -6.69 1.97
N ALA A 93 -2.38 -6.83 1.77
CA ALA A 93 -1.77 -7.00 0.46
C ALA A 93 -0.69 -8.08 0.51
N GLN A 94 -0.56 -8.83 -0.57
CA GLN A 94 0.47 -9.85 -0.72
C GLN A 94 1.39 -9.50 -1.89
N LEU A 95 2.70 -9.42 -1.62
CA LEU A 95 3.70 -9.29 -2.68
C LEU A 95 3.82 -10.61 -3.44
N LEU A 96 3.58 -10.56 -4.75
CA LEU A 96 3.61 -11.72 -5.64
C LEU A 96 4.94 -11.84 -6.40
N ALA A 97 5.48 -10.71 -6.83
CA ALA A 97 6.69 -10.62 -7.65
C ALA A 97 7.39 -9.28 -7.43
N ARG A 98 8.72 -9.26 -7.46
CA ARG A 98 9.56 -8.04 -7.43
C ARG A 98 10.15 -7.70 -8.79
N THR A 99 9.96 -8.58 -9.77
CA THR A 99 10.50 -8.41 -11.13
C THR A 99 9.43 -8.00 -12.15
N CYS A 100 8.26 -7.52 -11.70
CA CYS A 100 7.11 -7.26 -12.56
C CYS A 100 7.31 -6.06 -13.50
N THR A 101 7.40 -6.31 -14.81
CA THR A 101 7.44 -5.29 -15.86
C THR A 101 6.12 -5.22 -16.62
N THR A 102 5.91 -4.16 -17.38
CA THR A 102 4.72 -4.00 -18.24
C THR A 102 4.96 -4.35 -19.71
N GLY A 103 6.18 -4.78 -20.07
CA GLY A 103 6.57 -5.17 -21.42
C GLY A 103 8.08 -5.19 -21.62
N TRP A 104 8.54 -5.66 -22.79
CA TRP A 104 9.97 -5.76 -23.13
C TRP A 104 10.66 -4.39 -23.29
N LEU A 105 9.89 -3.33 -23.55
CA LEU A 105 10.40 -1.95 -23.60
C LEU A 105 10.41 -1.27 -22.22
N ASP A 106 9.83 -1.90 -21.20
CA ASP A 106 9.85 -1.45 -19.81
C ASP A 106 10.86 -2.28 -19.03
N TRP A 107 12.14 -1.88 -19.10
CA TRP A 107 13.24 -2.56 -18.42
C TRP A 107 13.25 -2.29 -16.92
N ILE A 108 12.37 -1.41 -16.44
CA ILE A 108 12.28 -1.11 -15.02
C ILE A 108 11.30 -2.06 -14.37
N HIS A 109 11.86 -2.97 -13.60
CA HIS A 109 11.12 -3.86 -12.73
C HIS A 109 10.28 -3.08 -11.72
N GLY A 110 9.22 -3.72 -11.29
CA GLY A 110 8.34 -3.25 -10.25
C GLY A 110 7.84 -4.42 -9.42
N GLU A 111 7.13 -4.08 -8.38
CA GLU A 111 6.48 -5.03 -7.52
C GLU A 111 5.04 -5.25 -7.98
N LEU A 112 4.61 -6.50 -7.95
CA LEU A 112 3.21 -6.89 -8.19
C LEU A 112 2.61 -7.31 -6.85
N TRP A 113 1.55 -6.61 -6.46
CA TRP A 113 0.83 -6.79 -5.21
C TRP A 113 -0.58 -7.28 -5.50
N LEU A 114 -1.03 -8.26 -4.72
CA LEU A 114 -2.40 -8.75 -4.70
C LEU A 114 -3.13 -8.14 -3.51
N LEU A 115 -4.20 -7.40 -3.80
CA LEU A 115 -5.14 -6.87 -2.81
C LEU A 115 -6.47 -7.66 -2.94
N PRO A 116 -7.41 -7.53 -1.99
CA PRO A 116 -8.68 -8.27 -2.02
C PRO A 116 -9.54 -7.94 -3.25
N THR A 117 -9.45 -6.70 -3.75
CA THR A 117 -10.32 -6.19 -4.83
C THR A 117 -9.57 -5.85 -6.11
N CYS A 118 -8.23 -5.88 -6.11
CA CYS A 118 -7.44 -5.51 -7.29
C CYS A 118 -6.04 -6.12 -7.30
N LEU A 119 -5.41 -6.06 -8.48
CA LEU A 119 -3.96 -6.20 -8.62
C LEU A 119 -3.33 -4.82 -8.76
N VAL A 120 -2.19 -4.63 -8.09
CA VAL A 120 -1.46 -3.37 -8.12
C VAL A 120 -0.03 -3.63 -8.56
N ARG A 121 0.43 -2.91 -9.57
CA ARG A 121 1.84 -2.87 -9.96
C ARG A 121 2.43 -1.53 -9.60
N VAL A 122 3.53 -1.54 -8.86
CA VAL A 122 4.29 -0.33 -8.48
C VAL A 122 5.71 -0.45 -9.03
N ARG A 123 6.20 0.57 -9.73
CA ARG A 123 7.58 0.64 -10.24
C ARG A 123 8.59 0.63 -9.07
N SER A 124 9.68 -0.12 -9.19
CA SER A 124 10.77 -0.08 -8.22
C SER A 124 11.44 1.30 -8.24
N GLY A 125 11.56 1.94 -7.08
CA GLY A 125 12.14 3.29 -6.91
C GLY A 125 11.22 4.34 -6.25
N LEU A 126 9.94 4.01 -6.01
CA LEU A 126 8.99 4.90 -5.33
C LEU A 126 8.50 4.31 -3.99
N MET A 127 9.38 3.57 -3.32
CA MET A 127 9.10 2.92 -2.06
C MET A 127 9.23 3.93 -0.90
N ASP A 128 8.46 5.02 -0.93
CA ASP A 128 8.28 5.91 0.23
C ASP A 128 6.84 5.86 0.77
N SER A 129 5.85 5.60 -0.10
CA SER A 129 4.43 5.50 0.32
C SER A 129 3.93 4.07 0.57
N VAL A 130 4.70 3.04 0.17
CA VAL A 130 4.36 1.62 0.43
C VAL A 130 5.42 0.92 1.30
N ALA A 131 6.62 1.50 1.43
CA ALA A 131 7.77 0.83 2.04
C ALA A 131 8.05 1.17 3.50
N ASN A 132 7.45 2.24 4.02
CA ASN A 132 7.70 2.63 5.41
C ASN A 132 7.04 1.69 6.44
N SER A 133 6.46 0.57 5.99
CA SER A 133 5.82 -0.44 6.84
C SER A 133 6.32 -1.89 6.66
N LEU A 134 7.46 -2.17 6.00
CA LEU A 134 7.85 -3.56 5.70
C LEU A 134 9.26 -3.95 6.16
N GLY A 135 9.29 -4.75 7.24
CA GLY A 135 10.38 -5.65 7.57
C GLY A 135 10.49 -6.81 6.57
N SER A 136 11.73 -7.18 6.30
CA SER A 136 12.20 -8.16 5.32
C SER A 136 11.81 -9.62 5.67
N SER A 137 11.30 -10.38 4.69
CA SER A 137 11.86 -11.67 4.22
C SER A 137 10.81 -12.42 3.38
N LEU A 138 11.15 -12.77 2.13
CA LEU A 138 10.37 -13.71 1.33
C LEU A 138 10.72 -15.13 1.80
N THR A 139 10.08 -15.59 2.88
CA THR A 139 10.14 -16.98 3.31
C THR A 139 8.79 -17.39 3.91
N ALA A 140 8.26 -18.54 3.48
CA ALA A 140 7.01 -19.18 3.93
C ALA A 140 5.69 -18.44 3.54
N PRO A 141 4.51 -19.10 3.63
CA PRO A 141 3.25 -18.60 3.05
C PRO A 141 2.76 -17.41 3.87
N ASN A 142 3.23 -16.22 3.50
CA ASN A 142 3.07 -15.03 4.30
C ASN A 142 1.58 -14.61 4.34
N PRO A 143 0.97 -14.42 5.54
CA PRO A 143 -0.30 -13.70 5.64
C PRO A 143 -0.12 -12.32 5.02
N GLY A 144 -1.13 -11.81 4.31
CA GLY A 144 -1.06 -10.48 3.69
C GLY A 144 -0.65 -9.42 4.73
N HIS A 145 0.12 -8.44 4.30
CA HIS A 145 0.55 -7.32 5.14
C HIS A 145 -0.48 -6.21 5.05
N LEU A 146 -0.81 -5.57 6.18
CA LEU A 146 -1.66 -4.38 6.15
C LEU A 146 -0.86 -3.21 5.56
N ILE A 147 -1.38 -2.61 4.48
CA ILE A 147 -0.78 -1.47 3.80
C ILE A 147 -1.76 -0.31 3.70
N GLY A 148 -1.20 0.90 3.59
CA GLY A 148 -1.94 2.10 3.25
C GLY A 148 -2.07 2.20 1.74
N TYR A 149 -3.27 1.97 1.22
CA TYR A 149 -3.54 1.95 -0.20
C TYR A 149 -4.30 3.20 -0.65
N ASP A 150 -3.66 4.03 -1.48
CA ASP A 150 -4.29 5.13 -2.21
C ASP A 150 -4.14 4.87 -3.72
N PRO A 151 -5.21 4.44 -4.42
CA PRO A 151 -5.13 4.12 -5.85
C PRO A 151 -4.74 5.33 -6.71
N ALA A 152 -5.16 6.53 -6.34
CA ALA A 152 -4.86 7.75 -7.08
C ALA A 152 -3.37 8.10 -6.96
N ALA A 153 -2.81 7.97 -5.75
CA ALA A 153 -1.37 8.17 -5.53
C ALA A 153 -0.53 7.16 -6.32
N VAL A 154 -0.92 5.88 -6.33
CA VAL A 154 -0.23 4.83 -7.10
C VAL A 154 -0.19 5.18 -8.59
N LEU A 155 -1.33 5.57 -9.16
CA LEU A 155 -1.42 5.90 -10.59
C LEU A 155 -0.68 7.20 -10.95
N ALA A 156 -0.76 8.22 -10.09
CA ALA A 156 -0.10 9.50 -10.30
C ALA A 156 1.43 9.39 -10.20
N ALA A 157 1.93 8.49 -9.36
CA ALA A 157 3.37 8.33 -9.14
C ALA A 157 4.15 7.94 -10.40
N HIS A 158 3.58 7.11 -11.27
CA HIS A 158 4.24 6.76 -12.53
C HIS A 158 3.29 6.14 -13.55
N ARG A 159 3.43 6.51 -14.83
CA ARG A 159 2.59 5.99 -15.94
C ARG A 159 2.61 4.46 -16.12
N THR A 160 3.68 3.80 -15.68
CA THR A 160 3.79 2.32 -15.75
C THR A 160 3.19 1.63 -14.52
N ASN A 161 2.84 2.36 -13.46
CA ASN A 161 2.05 1.78 -12.37
C ASN A 161 0.67 1.39 -12.89
N LYS A 162 0.09 0.37 -12.28
CA LYS A 162 -1.21 -0.16 -12.65
C LYS A 162 -2.02 -0.43 -11.40
N VAL A 163 -3.30 -0.11 -11.47
CA VAL A 163 -4.34 -0.61 -10.57
C VAL A 163 -5.34 -1.32 -11.47
N ILE A 164 -5.56 -2.61 -11.23
CA ILE A 164 -6.42 -3.47 -12.04
C ILE A 164 -7.54 -3.99 -11.12
N PRO A 165 -8.68 -3.29 -11.04
CA PRO A 165 -9.84 -3.72 -10.26
C PRO A 165 -10.43 -5.01 -10.82
N PHE A 166 -10.74 -5.98 -9.96
CA PHE A 166 -11.23 -7.29 -10.40
C PHE A 166 -12.65 -7.27 -10.95
N ASP A 167 -13.49 -6.36 -10.49
CA ASP A 167 -14.84 -6.13 -11.01
C ASP A 167 -14.82 -5.59 -12.45
N ALA A 168 -13.81 -4.80 -12.79
CA ALA A 168 -13.62 -4.23 -14.13
C ALA A 168 -12.91 -5.17 -15.12
N VAL A 169 -12.47 -6.36 -14.71
CA VAL A 169 -11.83 -7.34 -15.61
C VAL A 169 -12.89 -8.01 -16.49
N ALA A 170 -12.76 -7.91 -17.81
CA ALA A 170 -13.57 -8.69 -18.74
C ALA A 170 -12.97 -10.09 -18.96
N ARG A 171 -11.64 -10.16 -19.15
CA ARG A 171 -10.91 -11.40 -19.40
C ARG A 171 -9.47 -11.29 -18.90
N ALA A 172 -8.97 -12.35 -18.29
CA ALA A 172 -7.59 -12.49 -17.86
C ALA A 172 -6.98 -13.76 -18.46
N HIS A 173 -5.74 -13.66 -18.94
CA HIS A 173 -4.98 -14.79 -19.47
C HIS A 173 -3.63 -14.86 -18.76
N LEU A 174 -3.48 -15.87 -17.92
CA LEU A 174 -2.25 -16.15 -17.18
C LEU A 174 -1.46 -17.19 -17.96
N HIS A 175 -0.26 -16.84 -18.41
CA HIS A 175 0.56 -17.74 -19.22
C HIS A 175 1.93 -17.96 -18.58
N GLY A 176 2.48 -19.15 -18.79
CA GLY A 176 3.82 -19.53 -18.35
C GLY A 176 4.78 -19.70 -19.51
N GLY A 177 6.04 -19.33 -19.29
CA GLY A 177 7.15 -19.58 -20.20
C GLY A 177 8.38 -20.06 -19.44
N LEU A 178 9.42 -20.45 -20.18
CA LEU A 178 10.65 -21.00 -19.61
C LEU A 178 11.39 -19.98 -18.73
N THR A 179 11.49 -18.74 -19.21
CA THR A 179 12.22 -17.66 -18.52
C THR A 179 11.29 -16.62 -17.88
N THR A 180 10.13 -16.39 -18.50
CA THR A 180 9.16 -15.39 -18.05
C THR A 180 7.76 -15.97 -18.01
N SER A 181 7.00 -15.55 -17.01
CA SER A 181 5.56 -15.78 -16.90
C SER A 181 4.85 -14.44 -17.00
N GLY A 182 3.54 -14.44 -17.26
CA GLY A 182 2.83 -13.19 -17.39
C GLY A 182 1.32 -13.30 -17.30
N LEU A 183 0.71 -12.14 -17.11
CA LEU A 183 -0.72 -11.93 -17.08
C LEU A 183 -1.08 -10.87 -18.12
N THR A 184 -1.99 -11.22 -19.01
CA THR A 184 -2.68 -10.26 -19.86
C THR A 184 -4.09 -10.08 -19.33
N VAL A 185 -4.50 -8.83 -19.10
CA VAL A 185 -5.86 -8.48 -18.67
C VAL A 185 -6.51 -7.59 -19.71
N SER A 186 -7.73 -7.92 -20.10
CA SER A 186 -8.62 -7.07 -20.88
C SER A 186 -9.75 -6.59 -19.96
N MET A 187 -9.97 -5.29 -19.92
CA MET A 187 -10.95 -4.64 -19.06
C MET A 187 -12.29 -4.50 -19.79
N VAL A 188 -13.37 -4.26 -19.05
CA VAL A 188 -14.72 -4.03 -19.60
C VAL A 188 -14.76 -2.77 -20.48
N ASP A 189 -13.96 -1.76 -20.16
CA ASP A 189 -13.84 -0.53 -20.94
C ASP A 189 -12.99 -0.67 -22.23
N GLY A 190 -12.51 -1.89 -22.52
CA GLY A 190 -11.67 -2.19 -23.68
C GLY A 190 -10.18 -1.94 -23.46
N THR A 191 -9.76 -1.39 -22.33
CA THR A 191 -8.33 -1.21 -22.02
C THR A 191 -7.64 -2.57 -21.78
N ARG A 192 -6.33 -2.62 -22.03
CA ARG A 192 -5.53 -3.85 -21.89
C ARG A 192 -4.29 -3.60 -21.04
N HIS A 193 -4.02 -4.53 -20.14
CA HIS A 193 -2.82 -4.55 -19.31
C HIS A 193 -2.00 -5.79 -19.59
N LYS A 194 -0.68 -5.64 -19.58
CA LYS A 194 0.29 -6.72 -19.66
C LYS A 194 1.24 -6.60 -18.47
N LEU A 195 1.42 -7.71 -17.77
CA LEU A 195 2.31 -7.85 -16.64
C LEU A 195 3.21 -9.06 -16.89
N LEU A 196 4.52 -8.91 -16.73
CA LEU A 196 5.52 -9.95 -16.96
C LEU A 196 6.46 -10.04 -15.76
N TRP A 197 6.85 -11.24 -15.35
CA TRP A 197 7.80 -11.47 -14.27
C TRP A 197 8.65 -12.72 -14.56
N LEU A 198 9.75 -12.90 -13.82
CA LEU A 198 10.61 -14.08 -13.96
C LEU A 198 9.85 -15.35 -13.56
N SER A 199 9.99 -16.43 -14.33
CA SER A 199 9.29 -17.70 -14.06
C SER A 199 9.70 -18.38 -12.75
N SER A 200 10.84 -17.99 -12.16
CA SER A 200 11.27 -18.45 -10.83
C SER A 200 10.51 -17.80 -9.67
N GLU A 201 9.79 -16.69 -9.90
CA GLU A 201 9.00 -16.04 -8.86
C GLU A 201 7.67 -16.77 -8.61
N PRO A 202 7.14 -16.74 -7.37
CA PRO A 202 5.95 -17.49 -7.00
C PRO A 202 4.66 -16.94 -7.63
N ALA A 203 4.69 -15.75 -8.25
CA ALA A 203 3.54 -15.04 -8.78
C ALA A 203 2.61 -15.89 -9.66
N ARG A 204 3.13 -16.71 -10.59
CA ARG A 204 2.25 -17.52 -11.46
C ARG A 204 1.41 -18.50 -10.64
N ARG A 205 2.07 -19.28 -9.77
CA ARG A 205 1.39 -20.27 -8.92
C ARG A 205 0.38 -19.59 -8.00
N LEU A 206 0.80 -18.53 -7.32
CA LEU A 206 -0.08 -17.79 -6.40
C LEU A 206 -1.27 -17.16 -7.14
N LEU A 207 -1.08 -16.60 -8.33
CA LEU A 207 -2.16 -16.02 -9.13
C LEU A 207 -3.12 -17.08 -9.65
N THR A 208 -2.64 -18.27 -10.05
CA THR A 208 -3.51 -19.40 -10.40
C THR A 208 -4.46 -19.71 -9.25
N ASP A 209 -3.93 -19.87 -8.03
CA ASP A 209 -4.71 -20.26 -6.86
C ASP A 209 -5.65 -19.13 -6.38
N ARG A 210 -5.20 -17.87 -6.45
CA ARG A 210 -5.88 -16.72 -5.85
C ARG A 210 -6.81 -15.97 -6.80
N LEU A 211 -6.54 -15.96 -8.10
CA LEU A 211 -7.43 -15.30 -9.06
C LEU A 211 -8.60 -16.18 -9.46
N LEU A 212 -8.47 -17.51 -9.42
CA LEU A 212 -9.56 -18.41 -9.80
C LEU A 212 -10.84 -18.16 -8.98
N PRO A 213 -10.80 -18.03 -7.65
CA PRO A 213 -12.00 -17.72 -6.85
C PRO A 213 -12.63 -16.36 -7.17
N VAL A 214 -11.85 -15.40 -7.66
CA VAL A 214 -12.28 -14.00 -7.85
C VAL A 214 -12.75 -13.73 -9.29
N LEU A 215 -12.06 -14.31 -10.27
CA LEU A 215 -12.32 -14.10 -11.69
C LEU A 215 -13.17 -15.21 -12.29
N GLY A 216 -13.17 -16.42 -11.72
CA GLY A 216 -13.92 -17.57 -12.22
C GLY A 216 -13.63 -17.83 -13.70
N ALA A 217 -14.69 -17.95 -14.51
CA ALA A 217 -14.61 -18.19 -15.95
C ALA A 217 -13.89 -17.09 -16.75
N ARG A 218 -13.63 -15.91 -16.14
CA ARG A 218 -12.87 -14.83 -16.79
C ARG A 218 -11.37 -15.12 -16.82
N LEU A 219 -10.87 -16.06 -16.02
CA LEU A 219 -9.47 -16.47 -16.01
C LEU A 219 -9.22 -17.64 -16.96
N ILE A 220 -8.30 -17.46 -17.89
CA ILE A 220 -7.79 -18.48 -18.82
C ILE A 220 -6.32 -18.74 -18.45
N GLN A 221 -5.91 -20.00 -18.49
CA GLN A 221 -4.56 -20.46 -18.15
C GLN A 221 -3.87 -21.12 -19.34
#